data_AF-A0A817ZIT1-F1
#
_entry.id   AF-A0A817ZIT1-F1
#
_cell.length_a   1.000
_cell.length_b   1.000
_cell.length_c   1.000
_cell.angle_alpha   90.00
_cell.angle_beta   90.00
_cell.angle_gamma   90.00
#
_symmetry.space_group_name_H-M   'P 1'
#
loop_
_entity.id
_entity.type
_entity.pdbx_description
1 polymer ?
#
loop_
_entity_poly.entity_id
_entity_poly.type
_entity_poly.pdbx_seq_one_letter_code
_entity_poly.pdbx_strand_id
1 'polypeptide(L)'
;MDWSLSNSTSLHDKIQECIRNLNHLYIRYPQFWEYGEGYSLIYEYDENLVIAYHRGIFDNRRIDVIHNFSNRGYTCYDIPLPGSDPNVGRIMMQ
;
A
#
# COMPACT_ATOMS: atom_id res chain seq x y z
N MET A 1 -23.68 -18.10 5.20
CA MET A 1 -23.36 -16.69 4.92
C MET A 1 -24.42 -15.88 5.61
N ASP A 2 -24.03 -14.98 6.52
CA ASP A 2 -24.99 -14.18 7.28
C ASP A 2 -25.25 -12.85 6.56
N TRP A 3 -26.27 -12.85 5.72
CA TRP A 3 -26.68 -11.68 4.94
C TRP A 3 -27.38 -10.62 5.79
N SER A 4 -27.71 -10.90 7.05
CA SER A 4 -28.37 -9.92 7.94
C SER A 4 -27.43 -8.81 8.42
N LEU A 5 -26.12 -8.97 8.19
CA LEU A 5 -25.08 -8.03 8.60
C LEU A 5 -24.95 -6.79 7.67
N SER A 6 -25.58 -6.82 6.48
CA SER A 6 -25.51 -5.75 5.47
C SER A 6 -26.59 -4.67 5.63
N ASN A 7 -26.75 -4.14 6.84
CA ASN A 7 -27.62 -2.99 7.08
C ASN A 7 -26.81 -1.70 6.93
N SER A 8 -27.23 -0.82 6.01
CA SER A 8 -26.57 0.37 5.39
C SER A 8 -25.66 1.30 6.23
N THR A 9 -25.56 1.13 7.54
CA THR A 9 -24.69 1.89 8.45
C THR A 9 -23.69 1.00 9.21
N SER A 10 -23.64 -0.29 8.91
CA SER A 10 -22.82 -1.26 9.65
C SER A 10 -21.35 -1.17 9.28
N LEU A 11 -20.49 -1.58 10.21
CA LEU A 11 -19.06 -1.79 9.95
C LEU A 11 -18.83 -2.77 8.78
N HIS A 12 -19.76 -3.72 8.58
CA HIS A 12 -19.65 -4.71 7.52
C HIS A 12 -19.75 -4.08 6.13
N ASP A 13 -20.63 -3.11 5.93
CA ASP A 13 -20.75 -2.40 4.65
C ASP A 13 -19.47 -1.61 4.34
N LYS A 14 -18.88 -0.97 5.36
CA LYS A 14 -17.60 -0.25 5.22
C LYS A 14 -16.45 -1.19 4.85
N ILE A 15 -16.42 -2.39 5.44
CA ILE A 15 -15.44 -3.42 5.10
C ILE A 15 -15.65 -3.91 3.66
N GLN A 16 -16.90 -4.17 3.26
CA GLN A 16 -17.23 -4.57 1.89
C GLN A 16 -16.83 -3.50 0.86
N GLU A 17 -17.11 -2.24 1.16
CA GLU A 17 -16.67 -1.11 0.34
C GLU A 17 -15.14 -1.02 0.26
N CYS A 18 -14.45 -1.18 1.39
CA CYS A 18 -12.98 -1.22 1.41
C CYS A 18 -12.45 -2.34 0.51
N ILE A 19 -12.97 -3.57 0.63
CA ILE A 19 -12.56 -4.71 -0.20
C ILE A 19 -12.83 -4.43 -1.69
N ARG A 20 -14.00 -3.86 -2.02
CA ARG A 20 -14.33 -3.47 -3.40
C ARG A 20 -13.32 -2.46 -3.95
N ASN A 21 -12.97 -1.44 -3.16
CA ASN A 21 -11.98 -0.43 -3.54
C ASN A 21 -10.58 -1.03 -3.69
N LEU A 22 -10.17 -1.94 -2.80
CA LEU A 22 -8.91 -2.69 -2.91
C LEU A 22 -8.86 -3.54 -4.19
N ASN A 23 -9.95 -4.22 -4.53
CA ASN A 23 -10.03 -4.99 -5.79
C ASN A 23 -9.89 -4.08 -7.02
N HIS A 24 -10.51 -2.90 -7.00
CA HIS A 24 -10.33 -1.92 -8.07
C HIS A 24 -8.87 -1.45 -8.19
N LEU A 25 -8.19 -1.20 -7.06
CA LEU A 25 -6.76 -0.87 -7.06
C LEU A 25 -5.92 -2.01 -7.64
N TYR A 26 -6.17 -3.24 -7.19
CA TYR A 26 -5.45 -4.42 -7.64
C TYR A 26 -5.54 -4.60 -9.16
N ILE A 27 -6.75 -4.52 -9.74
CA ILE A 27 -6.94 -4.67 -11.18
C ILE A 27 -6.30 -3.50 -11.95
N ARG A 28 -6.42 -2.27 -11.42
CA ARG A 28 -5.96 -1.06 -12.10
C ARG A 28 -4.45 -0.96 -12.23
N TYR A 29 -3.70 -1.46 -11.24
CA TYR A 29 -2.26 -1.27 -11.17
C TYR A 29 -1.50 -2.59 -11.37
N PRO A 30 -0.89 -2.82 -12.56
CA PRO A 30 -0.16 -4.06 -12.85
C PRO A 30 0.97 -4.37 -11.89
N GLN A 31 1.55 -3.35 -11.23
CA GLN A 31 2.57 -3.52 -10.18
C GLN A 31 2.16 -4.50 -9.06
N PHE A 32 0.85 -4.73 -8.85
CA PHE A 32 0.36 -5.67 -7.83
C PHE A 32 0.28 -7.14 -8.29
N TRP A 33 0.31 -7.43 -9.59
CA TRP A 33 0.06 -8.78 -10.10
C TRP A 33 0.94 -9.22 -11.27
N GLU A 34 1.63 -8.30 -11.94
CA GLU A 34 2.53 -8.63 -13.03
C GLU A 34 3.82 -9.27 -12.51
N TYR A 35 4.32 -10.29 -13.21
CA TYR A 35 5.47 -11.10 -12.79
C TYR A 35 6.79 -10.31 -12.92
N GLY A 36 7.61 -10.31 -11.86
CA GLY A 36 8.91 -9.64 -11.79
C GLY A 36 9.47 -9.63 -10.36
N GLU A 37 10.46 -8.77 -10.06
CA GLU A 37 10.83 -8.45 -8.66
C GLU A 37 9.68 -7.72 -7.98
N GLY A 38 8.68 -8.49 -7.55
CA GLY A 38 7.38 -8.00 -7.12
C GLY A 38 7.37 -7.43 -5.70
N TYR A 39 8.48 -7.55 -4.97
CA TYR A 39 8.62 -7.15 -3.57
C TYR A 39 10.05 -6.74 -3.23
N SER A 40 10.21 -5.62 -2.53
CA SER A 40 11.47 -5.23 -1.90
C SER A 40 11.17 -4.46 -0.62
N LEU A 41 11.70 -4.92 0.51
CA LEU A 41 11.51 -4.24 1.79
C LEU A 41 12.28 -2.91 1.80
N ILE A 42 11.61 -1.84 2.20
CA ILE A 42 12.20 -0.50 2.33
C ILE A 42 12.65 -0.29 3.77
N TYR A 43 11.73 -0.52 4.70
CA TYR A 43 11.88 -0.14 6.09
C TYR A 43 10.96 -0.98 6.97
N GLU A 44 11.49 -1.43 8.10
CA GLU A 44 10.74 -2.11 9.15
C GLU A 44 11.15 -1.47 10.48
N TYR A 45 10.18 -1.00 11.25
CA TYR A 45 10.42 -0.40 12.56
C TYR A 45 9.51 -1.05 13.59
N ASP A 46 10.08 -2.06 14.25
CA ASP A 46 9.40 -2.96 15.18
C ASP A 46 8.70 -2.22 16.33
N GLU A 47 9.32 -1.16 16.86
CA GLU A 47 8.75 -0.42 18.00
C GLU A 47 7.43 0.29 17.67
N ASN A 48 7.27 0.76 16.42
CA ASN A 48 6.03 1.40 15.97
C ASN A 48 5.16 0.49 15.12
N LEU A 49 5.55 -0.77 14.92
CA LEU A 49 4.84 -1.75 14.08
C LEU A 49 4.55 -1.20 12.67
N VAL A 50 5.52 -0.47 12.11
CA VAL A 50 5.42 0.12 10.75
C VAL A 50 6.27 -0.70 9.79
N ILE A 51 5.68 -1.07 8.66
CA ILE A 51 6.34 -1.81 7.58
C ILE A 51 6.13 -1.07 6.27
N ALA A 52 7.22 -0.78 5.56
CA ALA A 52 7.21 -0.18 4.24
C ALA A 52 7.93 -1.05 3.22
N TYR A 53 7.34 -1.24 2.04
CA TYR A 53 7.92 -2.03 0.96
C TYR A 53 7.46 -1.56 -0.42
N HIS A 54 8.24 -1.93 -1.42
CA HIS A 54 7.94 -1.74 -2.83
C HIS A 54 7.13 -2.91 -3.40
N ARG A 55 6.24 -2.63 -4.35
CA ARG A 55 5.57 -3.62 -5.19
C ARG A 55 5.82 -3.34 -6.66
N GLY A 56 6.43 -4.31 -7.33
CA GLY A 56 6.63 -4.37 -8.78
C GLY A 56 7.31 -3.17 -9.41
N ILE A 57 7.65 -3.27 -10.69
CA ILE A 57 7.91 -2.11 -11.55
C ILE A 57 7.16 -2.35 -12.85
N PHE A 58 6.33 -1.39 -13.24
CA PHE A 58 5.62 -1.39 -14.52
C PHE A 58 5.67 0.01 -15.12
N ASP A 59 6.02 0.10 -16.41
CA ASP A 59 6.19 1.38 -17.13
C ASP A 59 7.09 2.39 -16.38
N ASN A 60 8.22 1.88 -15.86
CA ASN A 60 9.17 2.65 -15.05
C ASN A 60 8.51 3.38 -13.85
N ARG A 61 7.46 2.78 -13.29
CA ARG A 61 6.75 3.21 -12.07
C ARG A 61 6.64 2.05 -11.10
N ARG A 62 6.64 2.39 -9.83
CA ARG A 62 6.58 1.46 -8.71
C ARG A 62 5.57 1.95 -7.68
N ILE A 63 5.03 1.02 -6.90
CA ILE A 63 4.13 1.34 -5.78
C ILE A 63 4.87 1.13 -4.47
N ASP A 64 4.82 2.16 -3.63
CA ASP A 64 5.27 2.10 -2.24
C ASP A 64 4.06 1.81 -1.35
N VAL A 65 4.18 0.82 -0.49
CA VAL A 65 3.13 0.42 0.46
C VAL A 65 3.66 0.60 1.86
N ILE A 66 2.88 1.27 2.70
CA ILE A 66 3.21 1.53 4.11
C ILE A 66 2.04 1.02 4.95
N HIS A 67 2.32 0.06 5.83
CA HIS A 67 1.38 -0.40 6.84
C HIS A 67 1.80 0.16 8.19
N ASN A 68 0.83 0.70 8.94
CA ASN A 68 0.99 1.00 10.35
C ASN A 68 0.05 0.06 11.11
N PHE A 69 0.61 -0.94 11.79
CA PHE A 69 -0.13 -1.89 12.61
C PHE A 69 -0.23 -1.47 14.08
N SER A 70 0.29 -0.30 14.45
CA SER A 70 0.07 0.26 15.78
C SER A 70 -1.34 0.83 15.94
N ASN A 71 -1.74 1.03 17.19
CA ASN A 71 -2.95 1.76 17.54
C ASN A 71 -2.72 3.29 17.60
N ARG A 72 -1.55 3.78 17.17
CA ARG A 72 -1.16 5.19 17.20
C ARG A 72 -1.13 5.75 15.77
N GLY A 73 -1.79 6.88 15.58
CA GLY A 73 -1.59 7.69 14.38
C GLY A 73 -0.35 8.57 14.54
N TYR A 74 0.55 8.54 13.57
CA TYR A 74 1.67 9.48 13.50
C TYR A 74 1.35 10.56 12.46
N THR A 75 1.66 11.82 12.77
CA THR A 75 1.46 12.95 11.85
C THR A 75 2.54 13.04 10.78
N CYS A 76 3.69 12.42 11.01
CA CYS A 76 4.82 12.35 10.08
C CYS A 76 5.53 10.99 10.22
N TYR A 77 5.95 10.42 9.10
CA TYR A 77 6.86 9.28 9.05
C TYR A 77 8.07 9.67 8.19
N ASP A 78 9.26 9.31 8.64
CA ASP A 78 10.47 9.43 7.83
C ASP A 78 10.82 8.04 7.28
N ILE A 79 10.45 7.81 6.01
CA ILE A 79 10.62 6.51 5.35
C ILE A 79 11.65 6.70 4.23
N PRO A 80 12.87 6.14 4.36
CA PRO A 80 13.92 6.34 3.39
C PRO A 80 13.57 5.64 2.09
N LEU A 81 13.61 6.35 0.96
CA LEU A 81 13.49 5.73 -0.37
C LEU A 81 14.89 5.49 -0.96
N PRO A 82 15.15 4.33 -1.59
CA PRO A 82 16.45 4.07 -2.20
C PRO A 82 16.69 5.03 -3.37
N GLY A 83 17.91 5.55 -3.52
CA GLY A 83 18.25 6.49 -4.60
C GLY A 83 18.13 5.89 -6.02
N SER A 84 18.15 4.56 -6.14
CA SER A 84 17.87 3.82 -7.36
C SER A 84 16.37 3.67 -7.65
N ASP A 85 15.49 4.17 -6.78
CA ASP A 85 14.05 4.11 -7.00
C ASP A 85 13.66 5.01 -8.20
N PRO A 86 12.90 4.48 -9.18
CA PRO A 86 12.50 5.26 -10.35
C PRO A 86 11.67 6.50 -10.00
N ASN A 87 11.00 6.52 -8.84
CA ASN A 87 10.25 7.68 -8.38
C ASN A 87 11.18 8.79 -7.84
N VAL A 88 12.30 8.43 -7.20
CA VAL A 88 13.30 9.40 -6.70
C VAL A 88 13.94 10.17 -7.86
N GLY A 89 14.32 9.46 -8.93
CA GLY A 89 14.87 10.09 -10.12
C GLY A 89 13.94 11.11 -10.77
N ARG A 90 12.62 10.91 -10.69
CA ARG A 90 11.62 11.87 -11.19
C ARG A 90 11.49 13.11 -10.31
N ILE A 91 11.53 12.94 -8.99
CA ILE A 91 11.43 14.06 -8.03
C ILE A 91 12.65 14.97 -8.15
N MET A 92 13.85 14.40 -8.32
CA MET A 92 15.09 15.18 -8.44
C MET A 92 15.27 15.91 -9.79
N MET A 93 14.49 15.56 -10.81
CA MET A 93 14.51 16.21 -12.13
C MET A 93 13.44 17.31 -12.29
N GLN A 94 12.63 17.57 -11.26
CA GLN A 94 11.69 18.69 -11.18
C GLN A 94 12.31 19.85 -10.40
#